data_AF-A0A2D6F2L0-F1
#
_entry.id   AF-A0A2D6F2L0-F1
#
_cell.length_a   1.000
_cell.length_b   1.000
_cell.length_c   1.000
_cell.angle_alpha   90.00
_cell.angle_beta   90.00
_cell.angle_gamma   90.00
#
_symmetry.space_group_name_H-M   'P 1'
#
loop_
_entity.id
_entity.type
_entity.pdbx_description
1 polymer ?
#
loop_
_entity_poly.entity_id
_entity_poly.type
_entity_poly.pdbx_seq_one_letter_code
_entity_poly.pdbx_strand_id
1 'polypeptide(L)'
;MKVCATIPIKSNSTRVKDKNFKLLGDKPLYQYIIDHCIQAECFDSIYVDTDSEDIKAYCFENKVKWIERNPELTLDTANGNDV
;
A
#
# COMPACT_ATOMS: atom_id res chain seq x y z
N MET A 1 -8.72 -23.00 -3.94
CA MET A 1 -7.53 -22.16 -3.68
C MET A 1 -8.02 -20.73 -3.52
N LYS A 2 -7.48 -19.96 -2.56
CA LYS A 2 -7.80 -18.52 -2.43
C LYS A 2 -6.57 -17.70 -2.83
N VAL A 3 -6.77 -16.59 -3.53
CA VAL A 3 -5.74 -15.69 -4.04
C VAL A 3 -5.80 -14.37 -3.28
N CYS A 4 -4.68 -13.94 -2.73
CA CYS A 4 -4.57 -12.74 -1.92
C CYS A 4 -3.51 -11.80 -2.50
N ALA A 5 -3.80 -10.50 -2.58
CA ALA A 5 -2.83 -9.46 -2.89
C ALA A 5 -2.33 -8.80 -1.60
N THR A 6 -1.01 -8.65 -1.48
CA THR A 6 -0.37 -7.85 -0.42
C THR A 6 0.35 -6.67 -1.07
N ILE A 7 0.12 -5.47 -0.53
CA ILE A 7 0.65 -4.23 -1.08
C ILE A 7 1.45 -3.52 0.03
N PRO A 8 2.78 -3.73 0.11
CA PRO A 8 3.60 -3.04 1.10
C PRO A 8 3.88 -1.60 0.66
N ILE A 9 3.44 -0.63 1.46
CA ILE A 9 3.62 0.80 1.21
C ILE A 9 4.10 1.48 2.48
N LYS A 10 5.36 1.95 2.47
CA LYS A 10 5.90 2.79 3.55
C LYS A 10 5.51 4.25 3.34
N SER A 11 5.23 4.94 4.44
CA SER A 11 5.01 6.38 4.50
C SER A 11 6.25 7.15 4.00
N ASN A 12 7.43 6.70 4.41
CA ASN A 12 8.71 7.27 4.03
C ASN A 12 9.28 6.61 2.77
N SER A 13 9.71 7.41 1.82
CA SER A 13 10.52 6.96 0.68
C SER A 13 11.79 7.80 0.62
N THR A 14 12.96 7.15 0.67
CA THR A 14 14.26 7.84 0.75
C THR A 14 14.83 8.19 -0.62
N ARG A 15 14.83 7.24 -1.57
CA ARG A 15 15.35 7.46 -2.94
C ARG A 15 14.55 8.48 -3.74
N VAL A 16 13.23 8.39 -3.67
CA VAL A 16 12.32 9.39 -4.22
C VAL A 16 11.46 9.84 -3.06
N LYS A 17 11.73 11.04 -2.54
CA LYS A 17 11.03 11.60 -1.38
C LYS A 17 9.51 11.52 -1.59
N ASP A 18 8.80 10.92 -0.64
CA ASP A 18 7.34 10.80 -0.60
C ASP A 18 6.72 10.21 -1.89
N LYS A 19 7.45 9.30 -2.56
CA LYS A 19 7.08 8.70 -3.86
C LYS A 19 5.63 8.27 -3.95
N ASN A 20 5.13 7.58 -2.93
CA ASN A 20 3.77 7.01 -2.93
C ASN A 20 2.68 8.08 -2.83
N PHE A 21 2.99 9.23 -2.20
CA PHE A 21 2.07 10.36 -2.03
C PHE A 21 2.20 11.40 -3.15
N LYS A 22 3.25 11.35 -3.96
CA LYS A 22 3.41 12.23 -5.11
C LYS A 22 2.29 11.99 -6.13
N LEU A 23 1.77 13.09 -6.65
CA LEU A 23 0.84 13.11 -7.76
C LEU A 23 1.51 12.52 -9.02
N LEU A 24 0.83 11.57 -9.64
CA LEU A 24 1.22 10.97 -10.91
C LEU A 24 0.04 11.13 -11.90
N GLY A 25 -0.01 12.26 -12.59
CA GLY A 25 -1.22 12.65 -13.34
C GLY A 25 -2.24 13.27 -12.39
N ASP A 26 -3.37 12.61 -12.17
CA ASP A 26 -4.50 13.18 -11.42
C ASP A 26 -4.63 12.65 -9.98
N LYS A 27 -3.90 11.56 -9.65
CA LYS A 27 -3.95 10.94 -8.32
C LYS A 27 -2.55 10.69 -7.74
N PRO A 28 -2.41 10.57 -6.41
CA PRO A 28 -1.20 10.04 -5.80
C PRO A 28 -0.89 8.62 -6.29
N LEU A 29 0.40 8.27 -6.39
CA LEU A 29 0.84 6.96 -6.87
C LEU A 29 0.18 5.79 -6.11
N TYR A 30 0.04 5.88 -4.79
CA TYR A 30 -0.54 4.80 -3.98
C TYR A 30 -1.99 4.47 -4.38
N GLN A 31 -2.76 5.49 -4.81
CA GLN A 31 -4.15 5.31 -5.20
C GLN A 31 -4.25 4.45 -6.46
N TYR A 32 -3.42 4.72 -7.48
CA TYR A 32 -3.39 3.90 -8.69
C TYR A 32 -3.09 2.42 -8.40
N ILE A 33 -2.18 2.15 -7.46
CA ILE A 33 -1.80 0.77 -7.11
C ILE A 33 -3.00 0.03 -6.49
N ILE A 34 -3.68 0.67 -5.53
CA ILE A 34 -4.84 0.08 -4.85
C ILE A 34 -6.02 -0.04 -5.82
N ASP A 35 -6.33 1.03 -6.57
CA ASP A 35 -7.41 1.06 -7.57
C ASP A 35 -7.26 -0.06 -8.59
N HIS A 36 -6.06 -0.25 -9.15
CA HIS A 36 -5.82 -1.31 -10.13
C HIS A 36 -5.95 -2.71 -9.52
N CYS A 37 -5.56 -2.91 -8.24
CA CYS A 37 -5.76 -4.20 -7.58
C CYS A 37 -7.26 -4.50 -7.37
N ILE A 38 -8.06 -3.48 -7.03
CA ILE A 38 -9.52 -3.62 -6.92
C ILE A 38 -10.13 -3.94 -8.30
N GLN A 39 -9.77 -3.16 -9.31
CA GLN A 39 -10.28 -3.28 -10.68
C GLN A 39 -9.87 -4.58 -11.39
N ALA A 40 -8.79 -5.21 -10.95
CA ALA A 40 -8.34 -6.47 -11.54
C ALA A 40 -9.32 -7.64 -11.28
N GLU A 41 -10.16 -7.55 -10.23
CA GLU A 41 -11.19 -8.53 -9.88
C GLU A 41 -10.70 -9.99 -9.81
N CYS A 42 -9.40 -10.20 -9.56
CA CYS A 42 -8.76 -11.51 -9.57
C CYS A 42 -8.26 -11.95 -8.18
N PHE A 43 -8.48 -11.13 -7.15
CA PHE A 43 -8.07 -11.40 -5.77
C PHE A 43 -9.30 -11.60 -4.88
N ASP A 44 -9.30 -12.67 -4.07
CA ASP A 44 -10.31 -12.89 -3.03
C ASP A 44 -10.17 -11.89 -1.87
N SER A 45 -8.97 -11.35 -1.68
CA SER A 45 -8.69 -10.35 -0.65
C SER A 45 -7.46 -9.50 -1.00
N ILE A 46 -7.52 -8.23 -0.63
CA ILE A 46 -6.44 -7.26 -0.80
C ILE A 46 -6.08 -6.73 0.59
N TYR A 47 -4.78 -6.74 0.92
CA TYR A 47 -4.23 -6.17 2.15
C TYR A 47 -3.15 -5.14 1.83
N VAL A 48 -3.28 -3.95 2.40
CA VAL A 48 -2.26 -2.90 2.32
C VAL A 48 -1.46 -2.87 3.63
N ASP A 49 -0.17 -3.14 3.56
CA ASP A 49 0.74 -3.08 4.71
C ASP A 49 1.37 -1.68 4.76
N THR A 50 0.92 -0.86 5.71
CA THR A 50 1.23 0.57 5.77
C THR A 50 1.31 1.11 7.20
N ASP A 51 2.19 2.09 7.39
CA ASP A 51 2.34 2.93 8.59
C ASP A 51 1.71 4.32 8.40
N SER A 52 1.10 4.61 7.24
CA SER A 52 0.50 5.91 6.92
C SER A 52 -1.00 5.95 7.19
N GLU A 53 -1.44 6.90 8.03
CA GLU A 53 -2.85 7.18 8.29
C GLU A 53 -3.64 7.60 7.03
N ASP A 54 -3.02 8.37 6.12
CA ASP A 54 -3.66 8.78 4.86
C ASP A 54 -4.01 7.57 3.97
N ILE A 55 -3.11 6.59 3.93
CA ILE A 55 -3.34 5.35 3.18
C ILE A 55 -4.42 4.51 3.88
N LYS A 56 -4.42 4.45 5.22
CA LYS A 56 -5.46 3.73 5.99
C LYS A 56 -6.84 4.35 5.75
N ALA A 57 -6.95 5.67 5.76
CA ALA A 57 -8.19 6.38 5.45
C ALA A 57 -8.70 6.04 4.05
N TYR A 58 -7.81 6.05 3.05
CA TYR A 58 -8.16 5.66 1.69
C TYR A 58 -8.57 4.18 1.57
N CYS A 59 -7.91 3.28 2.29
CA CYS A 59 -8.29 1.87 2.34
C CYS A 59 -9.69 1.70 2.96
N PHE A 60 -9.98 2.43 4.03
CA PHE A 60 -11.29 2.43 4.68
C PHE A 60 -12.40 2.88 3.72
N GLU A 61 -12.20 3.98 3.00
CA GLU A 61 -13.15 4.49 1.99
C GLU A 61 -13.41 3.47 0.88
N ASN A 62 -12.38 2.76 0.44
CA ASN A 62 -12.45 1.77 -0.64
C ASN A 62 -12.75 0.34 -0.15
N LYS A 63 -13.05 0.15 1.15
CA LYS A 63 -13.32 -1.15 1.78
C LYS A 63 -12.19 -2.19 1.58
N VAL A 64 -10.95 -1.71 1.49
CA VAL A 64 -9.73 -2.52 1.43
C VAL A 64 -9.20 -2.73 2.84
N LYS A 65 -8.71 -3.94 3.13
CA LYS A 65 -8.12 -4.23 4.45
C LYS A 65 -6.71 -3.67 4.52
N TRP A 66 -6.28 -3.25 5.70
CA TRP A 66 -4.89 -2.86 5.96
C TRP A 66 -4.31 -3.67 7.11
N ILE A 67 -2.99 -3.73 7.13
CA ILE A 67 -2.18 -4.31 8.19
C ILE A 67 -1.32 -3.18 8.74
N GLU A 68 -1.28 -3.05 10.07
CA GLU A 68 -0.38 -2.11 10.73
C GLU A 68 1.06 -2.57 10.52
N ARG A 69 1.85 -1.76 9.83
CA ARG A 69 3.25 -2.11 9.55
C ARG A 69 4.04 -2.14 10.86
N ASN A 70 4.68 -3.27 11.17
CA ASN A 70 5.57 -3.38 12.32
C ASN A 70 6.72 -2.33 12.17
N PRO A 71 7.04 -1.53 13.22
CA PRO A 71 8.12 -0.55 13.16
C PRO A 71 9.45 -1.07 12.60
N GLU A 72 9.80 -2.33 12.88
CA GLU A 72 11.04 -2.95 12.36
C GLU A 72 11.07 -3.03 10.82
N LEU A 73 9.90 -3.16 10.19
CA LEU A 73 9.74 -3.24 8.73
C LEU A 73 9.75 -1.85 8.06
N THR A 74 9.85 -0.77 8.83
CA THR A 74 9.97 0.61 8.30
C THR A 74 11.42 0.98 7.96
N LEU A 75 12.40 0.22 8.45
CA LEU A 75 13.82 0.43 8.19
C LEU A 75 14.16 0.30 6.70
N ASP A 76 15.17 1.03 6.23
CA ASP A 76 15.65 0.97 4.83
C ASP A 76 16.18 -0.43 4.45
N THR A 77 16.55 -1.25 5.43
CA THR A 77 17.01 -2.64 5.25
C THR A 77 15.88 -3.61 4.99
N ALA A 78 14.63 -3.27 5.35
CA ALA A 78 13.46 -4.11 5.15
C ALA A 78 12.84 -3.88 3.76
N ASN A 79 12.57 -4.96 3.04
CA ASN A 79 11.96 -4.97 1.71
C ASN A 79 10.61 -5.72 1.73
N GLY A 80 9.97 -5.84 0.56
CA GLY A 80 8.64 -6.45 0.44
C GLY A 80 8.58 -7.95 0.76
N ASN A 81 9.73 -8.64 0.78
CA ASN A 81 9.81 -10.06 1.15
C ASN A 81 9.91 -10.28 2.67
N ASP A 82 10.13 -9.22 3.45
CA ASP A 82 10.23 -9.30 4.91
C ASP A 82 8.86 -9.14 5.59
N VAL A 83 7.79 -9.10 4.79
CA VAL A 83 6.39 -8.85 5.17
C VAL A 83 5.58 -10.14 5.20
#